data_AF-A0A317YP23-F1
#
_entry.id   AF-A0A317YP23-F1
#
_cell.length_a   1.000
_cell.length_b   1.000
_cell.length_c   1.000
_cell.angle_alpha   90.00
_cell.angle_beta   90.00
_cell.angle_gamma   90.00
#
_symmetry.space_group_name_H-M   'P 1'
#
loop_
_entity.id
_entity.type
_entity.pdbx_description
1 polymer ?
#
loop_
_entity_poly.entity_id
_entity_poly.type
_entity_poly.pdbx_seq_one_letter_code
_entity_poly.pdbx_strand_id
1 'polypeptide(L)'
;YKEIVKSPRILDEVSKDLNDKYSPSKLSSMLTITNQENTQLINIQVKSGHKQDSEKIANSFAKVTSKQIPKIMSVDNVSILSKADGTA
;
A
#
# COMPACT_ATOMS: atom_id res chain seq x y z
N TYR A 1 6.60 6.32 -6.39
CA TYR A 1 5.86 5.09 -6.04
C TYR A 1 5.53 4.93 -4.57
N LYS A 2 6.44 5.24 -3.62
CA LYS A 2 6.19 5.11 -2.17
C LYS A 2 4.84 5.69 -1.71
N GLU A 3 4.54 6.92 -2.12
CA GLU A 3 3.29 7.61 -1.76
C GLU A 3 2.03 6.91 -2.32
N ILE A 4 2.13 6.31 -3.50
CA ILE A 4 1.02 5.55 -4.10
C ILE A 4 0.74 4.31 -3.25
N VAL A 5 1.78 3.56 -2.87
CA VAL A 5 1.62 2.33 -2.07
C VAL A 5 1.11 2.62 -0.67
N LYS A 6 1.47 3.78 -0.09
CA LYS A 6 0.96 4.24 1.21
C LYS A 6 -0.38 4.97 1.14
N SER A 7 -0.96 5.14 -0.05
CA SER A 7 -2.25 5.82 -0.21
C SER A 7 -3.38 5.03 0.47
N PRO A 8 -4.41 5.72 1.01
CA PRO A 8 -5.59 5.06 1.58
C PRO A 8 -6.19 4.03 0.64
N ARG A 9 -6.27 4.33 -0.66
CA ARG A 9 -6.76 3.40 -1.68
C ARG A 9 -6.01 2.07 -1.71
N ILE A 10 -4.69 2.05 -1.57
CA ILE A 10 -3.93 0.79 -1.55
C ILE A 10 -4.09 0.09 -0.19
N LEU A 11 -4.00 0.85 0.90
CA LEU A 11 -4.12 0.30 2.26
C LEU A 11 -5.49 -0.36 2.49
N ASP A 12 -6.57 0.26 1.99
CA ASP A 12 -7.94 -0.27 2.06
C ASP A 12 -8.08 -1.57 1.25
N GLU A 13 -7.50 -1.61 0.05
CA GLU A 13 -7.55 -2.81 -0.80
C GLU A 13 -6.74 -3.97 -0.19
N VAL A 14 -5.62 -3.69 0.46
CA VAL A 14 -4.84 -4.70 1.21
C VAL A 14 -5.60 -5.17 2.46
N SER A 15 -6.26 -4.25 3.18
CA SER A 15 -7.15 -4.62 4.31
C SER A 15 -8.19 -5.64 3.86
N LYS A 16 -8.89 -5.35 2.76
CA LYS A 16 -9.92 -6.24 2.20
C LYS A 16 -9.36 -7.59 1.74
N ASP A 17 -8.20 -7.62 1.07
CA ASP A 17 -7.55 -8.87 0.65
C ASP A 17 -7.12 -9.75 1.85
N LEU A 18 -6.98 -9.14 3.03
CA LEU A 18 -6.73 -9.81 4.32
C LEU A 18 -8.00 -9.98 5.17
N ASN A 19 -9.19 -9.87 4.57
CA ASN A 19 -10.50 -9.95 5.24
C ASN A 19 -10.67 -8.97 6.40
N ASP A 20 -10.16 -7.74 6.24
CA ASP A 20 -10.24 -6.64 7.20
C ASP A 20 -9.67 -6.97 8.58
N LYS A 21 -8.77 -7.96 8.67
CA LYS A 21 -8.04 -8.32 9.89
C LYS A 21 -7.23 -7.13 10.45
N TYR A 22 -6.79 -6.22 9.60
CA TYR A 22 -5.97 -5.07 9.97
C TYR A 22 -6.53 -3.79 9.37
N SER A 23 -6.69 -2.76 10.20
CA SER A 23 -7.08 -1.45 9.68
C SER A 23 -6.00 -0.85 8.77
N PRO A 24 -6.38 0.03 7.83
CA PRO A 24 -5.43 0.76 6.97
C PRO A 24 -4.31 1.46 7.75
N SER A 25 -4.65 2.09 8.87
CA SER A 25 -3.68 2.73 9.76
C SER A 25 -2.70 1.73 10.37
N LYS A 26 -3.19 0.56 10.79
CA LYS A 26 -2.33 -0.50 11.34
C LYS A 26 -1.39 -1.06 10.26
N LEU A 27 -1.90 -1.32 9.05
CA LEU A 27 -1.09 -1.76 7.91
C LEU A 27 -0.01 -0.73 7.57
N SER A 28 -0.36 0.56 7.53
CA SER A 28 0.59 1.65 7.28
C SER A 28 1.72 1.68 8.33
N SER A 29 1.40 1.45 9.60
CA SER A 29 2.39 1.42 10.68
C SER A 29 3.37 0.24 10.60
N MET A 30 2.97 -0.87 9.98
CA MET A 30 3.82 -2.05 9.79
C MET A 30 4.70 -1.96 8.54
N LEU A 31 4.46 -0.97 7.67
CA LEU A 31 4.96 -0.92 6.30
C LEU A 31 6.13 0.06 6.14
N THR A 32 7.27 -0.51 5.76
CA THR A 32 8.45 0.23 5.30
C THR A 32 8.61 0.04 3.80
N ILE A 33 8.71 1.15 3.07
CA ILE A 33 8.95 1.13 1.63
C ILE A 33 10.21 1.91 1.32
N THR A 34 11.12 1.23 0.64
CA THR A 34 12.31 1.84 0.06
C THR A 34 12.18 1.77 -1.46
N ASN A 35 12.53 2.87 -2.12
CA ASN A 35 12.56 2.95 -3.58
C ASN A 35 14.00 3.20 -3.97
N GLN A 36 14.50 2.46 -4.96
CA GLN A 36 15.85 2.67 -5.46
C GLN A 36 15.83 3.85 -6.44
N GLU A 37 16.65 4.86 -6.15
CA GLU A 37 16.73 6.09 -6.94
C GLU A 37 16.96 5.78 -8.43
N ASN A 38 16.34 6.58 -9.29
CA ASN A 38 16.40 6.45 -10.76
C ASN A 38 15.92 5.09 -11.30
N THR A 39 15.15 4.32 -10.53
CA THR A 39 14.55 3.07 -10.99
C THR A 39 13.07 2.98 -10.66
N GLN A 40 12.38 2.04 -11.30
CA GLN A 40 10.99 1.66 -10.96
C GLN A 40 10.94 0.52 -9.93
N LEU A 41 12.06 0.23 -9.26
CA LEU A 41 12.15 -0.84 -8.28
C LEU A 41 11.68 -0.35 -6.91
N ILE A 42 10.74 -1.09 -6.32
CA ILE A 42 10.23 -0.88 -4.97
C ILE A 42 10.52 -2.09 -4.09
N ASN A 43 11.04 -1.83 -2.90
CA ASN A 43 11.18 -2.83 -1.85
C ASN A 43 10.10 -2.60 -0.80
N ILE A 44 9.33 -3.64 -0.54
CA ILE A 44 8.25 -3.65 0.45
C ILE A 44 8.70 -4.52 1.62
N GLN A 45 8.82 -3.92 2.80
CA GLN A 45 9.15 -4.61 4.04
C GLN A 45 8.00 -4.43 5.03
N VAL A 46 7.62 -5.54 5.66
CA VAL A 46 6.54 -5.56 6.66
C VAL A 46 7.06 -6.13 7.97
N LYS A 47 6.78 -5.42 9.06
CA LYS A 47 7.09 -5.87 10.42
C LYS A 47 5.82 -5.91 11.25
N SER A 48 5.35 -7.12 11.55
CA SER A 48 4.26 -7.38 12.48
C SER A 48 4.75 -8.15 13.71
N GLY A 49 3.85 -8.42 14.67
CA GLY A 49 4.16 -9.23 15.86
C GLY A 49 4.30 -10.73 15.59
N HIS A 50 3.87 -11.22 14.41
CA HIS A 50 3.89 -12.64 14.06
C HIS A 50 4.48 -12.84 12.68
N LYS A 51 5.44 -13.77 12.54
CA LYS A 51 6.12 -14.05 11.26
C LYS A 51 5.14 -14.34 10.12
N GLN A 52 4.12 -15.17 10.38
CA GLN A 52 3.09 -15.54 9.40
C GLN A 52 2.27 -14.36 8.92
N ASP A 53 1.98 -13.39 9.81
CA ASP A 53 1.23 -12.20 9.44
C ASP A 53 2.09 -11.25 8.59
N SER A 54 3.37 -11.07 8.93
CA SER A 54 4.30 -10.27 8.12
C SER A 54 4.39 -10.80 6.68
N GLU A 55 4.47 -12.13 6.51
CA GLU A 55 4.51 -12.78 5.19
C GLU A 55 3.23 -12.53 4.40
N LYS A 56 2.06 -12.78 4.99
CA LYS A 56 0.76 -12.57 4.33
C LYS A 56 0.55 -11.12 3.92
N ILE A 57 0.86 -10.18 4.81
CA ILE A 57 0.71 -8.76 4.56
C ILE A 57 1.66 -8.32 3.43
N ALA A 58 2.93 -8.72 3.47
CA ALA A 58 3.89 -8.36 2.42
C ALA A 58 3.46 -8.87 1.03
N ASN A 59 3.01 -10.13 0.96
CA ASN A 59 2.51 -10.73 -0.28
C ASN A 59 1.25 -10.03 -0.79
N SER A 60 0.33 -9.67 0.10
CA SER A 60 -0.87 -8.92 -0.25
C SER A 60 -0.54 -7.53 -0.79
N PHE A 61 0.38 -6.80 -0.12
CA PHE A 61 0.89 -5.52 -0.63
C PHE A 61 1.49 -5.65 -2.02
N ALA A 62 2.36 -6.64 -2.26
CA ALA A 62 2.98 -6.84 -3.56
C ALA A 62 1.93 -7.08 -4.66
N LYS A 63 0.94 -7.96 -4.39
CA LYS A 63 -0.16 -8.28 -5.29
C LYS A 63 -1.03 -7.06 -5.61
N VAL A 64 -1.52 -6.36 -4.57
CA VAL A 64 -2.41 -5.19 -4.74
C VAL A 64 -1.67 -4.06 -5.44
N THR A 65 -0.43 -3.78 -5.03
CA THR A 65 0.41 -2.72 -5.59
C THR A 65 0.68 -2.95 -7.07
N SER A 66 1.07 -4.16 -7.46
CA SER A 66 1.29 -4.54 -8.87
C SER A 66 0.03 -4.34 -9.72
N LYS A 67 -1.15 -4.62 -9.17
CA LYS A 67 -2.44 -4.44 -9.87
C LYS A 67 -2.88 -2.98 -9.98
N GLN A 68 -2.58 -2.15 -8.98
CA GLN A 68 -3.12 -0.79 -8.88
C GLN A 68 -2.18 0.28 -9.43
N ILE A 69 -0.86 0.13 -9.28
CA ILE A 69 0.10 1.13 -9.80
C ILE A 69 -0.10 1.41 -11.29
N PRO A 70 -0.18 0.41 -12.19
CA PRO A 70 -0.41 0.66 -13.60
C PRO A 70 -1.73 1.40 -13.84
N LYS A 71 -2.80 1.04 -13.14
CA LYS A 71 -4.11 1.72 -13.29
C LYS A 71 -4.08 3.18 -12.85
N ILE A 72 -3.29 3.48 -11.83
CA ILE A 72 -3.11 4.84 -11.32
C ILE A 72 -2.21 5.67 -12.24
N MET A 73 -1.20 5.04 -12.87
CA MET A 73 -0.26 5.70 -13.77
C MET A 73 -0.73 5.80 -15.22
N SER A 74 -1.59 4.88 -15.67
CA SER A 74 -2.09 4.80 -17.05
C SER A 74 -3.34 5.65 -17.30
N VAL A 75 -3.86 6.36 -16.30
CA VAL A 75 -4.91 7.34 -16.54
C VAL A 75 -4.25 8.64 -17.02
N ASP A 76 -4.50 9.01 -18.28
CA ASP A 76 -4.04 10.24 -18.92
C ASP A 76 -4.51 11.54 -18.23
N ASN A 77 -5.28 11.44 -17.15
CA ASN A 77 -5.80 12.55 -16.36
C ASN A 77 -5.70 12.26 -14.86
N VAL A 78 -5.24 13.27 -14.10
CA VAL A 78 -5.07 13.35 -12.64
C VAL A 78 -5.92 12.36 -11.84
N SER A 79 -5.29 11.53 -11.00
CA SER A 79 -5.96 10.58 -10.12
C SER A 79 -5.91 11.03 -8.65
N ILE A 80 -7.06 11.10 -8.00
CA ILE A 80 -7.16 11.42 -6.57
C ILE A 80 -6.81 10.17 -5.76
N LEU A 81 -5.72 10.23 -4.99
CA LEU A 81 -5.23 9.12 -4.17
C LEU A 81 -5.86 9.09 -2.77
N SER A 82 -6.26 10.25 -2.27
CA SER A 82 -6.95 10.44 -1.00
C SER A 82 -7.81 11.70 -1.08
N LYS A 83 -8.91 11.71 -0.34
CA LYS A 83 -9.68 12.92 -0.06
C LYS A 83 -9.30 13.40 1.34
N ALA A 84 -9.39 14.71 1.57
CA ALA A 84 -9.27 15.24 2.93
C ALA A 84 -10.45 14.76 3.78
N ASP A 85 -10.16 14.30 5.00
CA ASP A 85 -11.14 13.99 6.04
C ASP A 85 -10.75 14.67 7.37
N GLY A 86 -11.72 14.92 8.25
CA GLY A 86 -11.46 15.48 9.58
C GLY A 86 -10.97 16.94 9.60
N THR A 87 -11.59 17.83 8.83
CA THR A 87 -11.36 19.29 8.99
C THR A 87 -11.92 19.76 10.33
N ALA A 88 -11.14 20.59 11.03
CA ALA A 88 -11.53 21.21 12.31
C ALA A 88 -12.84 22.00 12.21
#